data_AF-A0A436H2T8-F1
#
_entry.id   AF-A0A436H2T8-F1
#
_cell.length_a   1.000
_cell.length_b   1.000
_cell.length_c   1.000
_cell.angle_alpha   90.00
_cell.angle_beta   90.00
_cell.angle_gamma   90.00
#
_symmetry.space_group_name_H-M   'P 1'
#
loop_
_entity.id
_entity.type
_entity.pdbx_description
1 polymer ?
#
loop_
_entity_poly.entity_id
_entity_poly.type
_entity_poly.pdbx_seq_one_letter_code
_entity_poly.pdbx_strand_id
1 'polypeptide(L)' 'FLVINKSDLAPYVNVNLDVMESDAGRMRGKRPFGFTDLSRGKGLQEVIDFIIEHGGLRASGAAASTAA' A
#
# COMPACT_ATOMS: atom_id res chain seq x y z
N PHE A 1 5.32 3.92 7.39
CA PHE A 1 4.77 2.81 6.57
C PHE A 1 5.82 2.39 5.54
N LEU A 2 5.95 1.10 5.20
CA LEU A 2 6.76 0.67 4.04
C LEU A 2 5.81 0.24 2.93
N VAL A 3 6.03 0.75 1.73
CA VAL A 3 5.27 0.38 0.53
C VAL A 3 6.11 -0.59 -0.29
N ILE A 4 5.59 -1.79 -0.53
CA ILE A 4 6.17 -2.78 -1.43
C ILE A 4 5.37 -2.74 -2.73
N ASN A 5 5.81 -1.91 -3.67
CA ASN A 5 5.09 -1.65 -4.91
C ASN A 5 5.41 -2.68 -6.01
N LYS A 6 4.52 -2.74 -7.01
CA LYS A 6 4.59 -3.62 -8.18
C LYS A 6 4.42 -5.11 -7.83
N SER A 7 3.55 -5.39 -6.86
CA SER A 7 3.21 -6.76 -6.46
C SER A 7 2.64 -7.61 -7.61
N ASP A 8 2.07 -6.97 -8.62
CA ASP A 8 1.60 -7.59 -9.86
C ASP A 8 2.71 -8.23 -10.70
N LEU A 9 3.97 -7.80 -10.52
CA LEU A 9 5.10 -8.37 -11.25
C LEU A 9 5.57 -9.72 -10.70
N ALA A 10 5.14 -10.11 -9.50
CA ALA A 10 5.64 -11.32 -8.81
C ALA A 10 5.62 -12.60 -9.68
N PRO A 11 4.58 -12.88 -10.50
CA PRO A 11 4.56 -14.06 -11.38
C PRO A 11 5.63 -14.05 -12.48
N TYR A 12 6.18 -12.89 -12.83
CA TYR A 12 7.12 -12.72 -13.94
C TYR A 12 8.58 -12.64 -13.50
N VAL A 13 8.85 -12.43 -12.21
CA VAL A 13 10.20 -12.22 -11.67
C VAL A 13 10.64 -13.30 -10.67
N ASN A 14 9.95 -14.44 -10.64
CA ASN A 14 10.21 -15.55 -9.70
C ASN A 14 10.24 -15.10 -8.23
N VAL A 15 9.26 -14.29 -7.83
CA VAL A 15 9.13 -13.79 -6.45
C VAL A 15 7.92 -14.43 -5.78
N ASN A 16 8.10 -14.85 -4.52
CA ASN A 16 7.02 -15.34 -3.67
C ASN A 16 6.62 -14.23 -2.67
N LEU A 17 5.37 -13.76 -2.76
CA LEU A 17 4.86 -12.68 -1.93
C LEU A 17 4.71 -13.09 -0.45
N ASP A 18 4.38 -14.35 -0.15
CA ASP A 18 4.23 -14.84 1.23
C ASP A 18 5.57 -14.82 1.97
N VAL A 19 6.65 -15.18 1.27
CA VAL A 19 8.02 -15.09 1.82
C VAL A 19 8.39 -13.64 2.10
N MET A 20 8.11 -12.74 1.15
CA MET A 20 8.35 -11.31 1.34
C MET A 20 7.54 -10.72 2.49
N GLU A 21 6.29 -11.14 2.68
CA GLU A 21 5.44 -10.71 3.78
C GLU A 21 6.02 -11.13 5.13
N SER A 22 6.41 -12.41 5.25
CA SER A 22 7.05 -12.94 6.45
C SER A 22 8.35 -12.19 6.78
N ASP A 23 9.21 -11.97 5.77
CA ASP A 23 10.47 -11.25 5.97
C ASP A 23 10.26 -9.78 6.33
N ALA A 24 9.32 -9.09 5.66
CA ALA A 24 8.97 -7.73 5.99
C ALA A 24 8.45 -7.64 7.43
N GLY A 25 7.54 -8.53 7.84
CA GLY A 25 7.03 -8.61 9.22
C GLY A 25 8.16 -8.79 10.24
N ARG A 26 9.08 -9.73 9.98
CA ARG A 26 10.24 -9.99 10.84
C ARG A 26 11.16 -8.78 10.97
N MET A 27 11.51 -8.13 9.86
CA MET A 27 12.45 -6.99 9.85
C MET A 27 11.83 -5.72 10.43
N ARG A 28 10.52 -5.55 10.27
CA ARG A 28 9.80 -4.34 10.66
C ARG A 28 9.26 -4.38 12.08
N GLY A 29 9.13 -5.57 12.67
CA GLY A 29 8.46 -5.76 13.95
C GLY A 29 7.03 -5.20 13.88
N LYS A 30 6.71 -4.24 14.75
CA LYS A 30 5.37 -3.61 14.81
C LYS A 30 5.15 -2.49 13.78
N ARG A 31 6.14 -2.13 12.96
CA ARG A 31 6.02 -0.99 12.04
C ARG A 31 5.19 -1.39 10.81
N PRO A 32 4.09 -0.72 10.45
CA PRO A 32 3.13 -1.16 9.42
C PRO A 32 3.65 -1.07 7.98
N PHE A 33 3.42 -2.09 7.17
CA PHE A 33 3.80 -2.12 5.76
C PHE A 33 2.66 -2.68 4.92
N GLY A 34 2.70 -2.47 3.60
CA GLY A 34 1.68 -2.98 2.69
C GLY A 34 2.22 -3.22 1.28
N PHE A 35 1.62 -4.17 0.58
CA PHE A 35 1.88 -4.44 -0.83
C PHE A 35 0.94 -3.60 -1.69
N THR A 36 1.49 -3.02 -2.76
CA THR A 36 0.70 -2.20 -3.68
C THR A 36 0.91 -2.62 -5.11
N ASP A 37 -0.10 -2.31 -5.91
CA ASP A 37 0.01 -2.17 -7.35
C ASP A 37 -0.60 -0.82 -7.68
N LEU A 38 0.26 0.20 -7.61
CA LEU A 38 -0.16 1.59 -7.80
C LEU A 38 -0.62 1.87 -9.23
N SER A 39 -0.23 1.03 -10.21
CA SER A 39 -0.69 1.18 -11.59
C SER A 39 -2.18 0.87 -11.74
N ARG A 40 -2.71 -0.03 -10.90
CA ARG A 40 -4.12 -0.42 -10.84
C ARG A 40 -4.85 0.14 -9.61
N GLY A 41 -4.19 0.96 -8.80
CA GLY A 41 -4.73 1.56 -7.58
C GLY A 41 -4.86 0.61 -6.38
N LYS A 42 -4.35 -0.62 -6.46
CA LYS A 42 -4.44 -1.60 -5.36
C LYS A 42 -3.54 -1.18 -4.20
N GLY A 43 -4.09 -1.14 -2.99
CA GLY A 43 -3.40 -0.72 -1.76
C GLY A 43 -3.13 0.79 -1.68
N LEU A 44 -3.65 1.58 -2.63
CA LEU A 44 -3.46 3.03 -2.63
C LEU A 44 -4.16 3.70 -1.43
N GLN A 45 -5.37 3.23 -1.08
CA GLN A 45 -6.14 3.80 0.02
C GLN A 45 -5.40 3.67 1.37
N GLU A 46 -4.79 2.52 1.64
CA GLU A 46 -4.00 2.28 2.86
C GLU A 46 -2.81 3.25 2.98
N VAL A 47 -2.17 3.58 1.85
CA VAL A 47 -1.07 4.56 1.81
C VAL A 47 -1.61 5.97 2.08
N ILE A 48 -2.74 6.34 1.48
CA ILE A 48 -3.40 7.63 1.71
C ILE A 48 -3.78 7.77 3.19
N ASP A 49 -4.44 6.76 3.75
CA ASP A 49 -4.89 6.76 5.14
C ASP A 49 -3.71 6.88 6.10
N PHE A 50 -2.62 6.14 5.86
CA PHE A 50 -1.40 6.27 6.66
C PHE A 50 -0.84 7.70 6.64
N ILE A 51 -0.79 8.34 5.47
CA ILE A 51 -0.28 9.71 5.32
C ILE A 51 -1.22 10.71 6.03
N ILE A 52 -2.54 10.53 5.94
CA ILE A 52 -3.50 11.40 6.63
C ILE A 52 -3.33 11.28 8.14
N GLU A 53 -3.32 10.06 8.66
CA GLU A 53 -3.23 9.76 10.10
C GLU A 53 -1.91 10.25 10.71
N HIS A 54 -0.78 10.03 10.02
CA HIS A 54 0.55 10.29 10.57
C HIS A 54 1.17 11.61 10.10
N GLY A 55 0.63 12.21 9.04
CA GLY A 55 1.14 13.45 8.43
C GLY A 55 0.47 14.73 8.94
N GLY A 56 -0.49 14.62 9.87
CA GLY A 56 -1.24 15.79 10.37
C GLY A 56 -2.14 16.45 9.31
N LEU A 57 -2.50 15.69 8.28
CA LEU A 57 -3.33 16.18 7.19
C LEU A 57 -4.81 15.92 7.49
N ARG A 58 -5.69 16.72 6.90
CA ARG A 58 -7.12 16.42 6.86
C ARG A 58 -7.46 15.87 5.49
N ALA A 59 -8.30 14.83 5.46
CA ALA A 59 -8.89 14.40 4.20
C ALA A 59 -9.58 15.60 3.54
N SER A 60 -9.20 15.90 2.30
CA SER A 60 -9.90 16.92 1.53
C SER A 60 -11.31 16.40 1.25
N GLY A 61 -12.32 17.12 1.73
CA GLY A 61 -13.71 16.82 1.39
C GLY A 61 -14.04 17.28 -0.03
N ALA A 62 -13.71 16.48 -1.04
CA ALA A 62 -14.35 16.41 -2.39
C ALA A 62 -13.54 15.48 -3.32
N ALA A 63 -14.11 14.64 -4.18
CA ALA A 63 -15.45 14.69 -4.76
C ALA A 63 -16.12 13.31 -4.85
N ALA A 64 -17.34 13.22 -4.33
CA ALA A 64 -18.37 12.44 -5.00
C ALA A 64 -18.63 13.12 -6.36
N SER A 65 -17.98 12.63 -7.41
CA SER A 65 -18.47 12.81 -8.77
C SER A 65 -19.18 11.51 -9.15
N THR A 66 -20.48 11.49 -8.90
CA THR A 66 -21.40 10.55 -9.54
C THR A 66 -21.28 10.74 -11.05
N ALA A 67 -20.72 9.74 -11.73
CA ALA A 67 -20.84 9.62 -13.17
C ALA A 67 -22.33 9.44 -13.52
N ALA A 68 -22.82 10.33 -14.37
CA ALA A 68 -24.09 10.21 -15.07
C ALA A 68 -23.99 9.17 -16.20
#